data_AF-A0A836BDG3-F1
#
_entry.id   AF-A0A836BDG3-F1
#
_cell.length_a   1.000
_cell.length_b   1.000
_cell.length_c   1.000
_cell.angle_alpha   90.00
_cell.angle_beta   90.00
_cell.angle_gamma   90.00
#
_symmetry.space_group_name_H-M   'P 1'
#
loop_
_entity.id
_entity.type
_entity.pdbx_description
1 polymer ?
#
loop_
_entity_poly.entity_id
_entity_poly.type
_entity_poly.pdbx_seq_one_letter_code
_entity_poly.pdbx_strand_id
1 'polypeptide(L)' 'MKRLFENRGIGPDSEIITYCGSVGTLSGLAFYALKSIDIPNVKLYVRSFKEWKNLEKPTSKQEDADYWDLSAE' A
#
# COMPACT_ATOMS: atom_id res chain seq x y z
N MET A 1 -12.23 -5.81 6.80
CA MET A 1 -11.31 -5.57 5.67
C MET A 1 -12.03 -4.99 4.45
N LYS A 2 -13.12 -5.60 3.95
CA LYS A 2 -13.83 -5.11 2.76
C LYS A 2 -14.18 -3.61 2.77
N ARG A 3 -14.82 -3.12 3.84
CA ARG A 3 -15.15 -1.70 4.04
C ARG A 3 -13.94 -0.75 4.03
N LEU A 4 -12.78 -1.19 4.55
CA LEU A 4 -11.53 -0.39 4.56
C LEU A 4 -11.04 -0.09 3.13
N PHE A 5 -11.18 -1.08 2.24
CA PHE A 5 -10.79 -0.99 0.85
C PHE A 5 -11.84 -0.23 0.02
N GLU A 6 -13.12 -0.53 0.25
CA GLU A 6 -14.25 0.15 -0.40
C GLU A 6 -14.24 1.67 -0.11
N ASN A 7 -14.02 2.09 1.14
CA ASN A 7 -13.89 3.51 1.52
C ASN A 7 -12.72 4.22 0.80
N ARG A 8 -11.73 3.46 0.31
CA ARG A 8 -10.59 3.98 -0.45
C ARG A 8 -10.71 3.76 -1.96
N GLY A 9 -11.89 3.36 -2.45
CA GLY A 9 -12.15 3.09 -3.86
C GLY A 9 -11.41 1.87 -4.41
N ILE A 10 -10.90 0.98 -3.55
CA ILE A 10 -10.22 -0.25 -3.95
C ILE A 10 -11.27 -1.36 -4.09
N GLY A 11 -11.66 -1.60 -5.34
CA GLY A 11 -12.61 -2.66 -5.72
C GLY A 11 -11.99 -4.06 -5.79
N PRO A 12 -12.82 -5.11 -5.96
CA PRO A 12 -12.39 -6.51 -5.96
C PRO A 12 -11.43 -6.87 -7.10
N ASP A 13 -11.50 -6.16 -8.23
CA ASP A 13 -10.66 -6.41 -9.41
C ASP A 13 -9.38 -5.55 -9.43
N SER A 14 -9.15 -4.74 -8.39
CA SER A 14 -7.99 -3.84 -8.32
C SER A 14 -6.69 -4.63 -8.25
N GLU A 15 -5.66 -4.13 -8.95
CA GLU A 15 -4.29 -4.54 -8.67
C GLU A 15 -3.78 -3.84 -7.41
N ILE A 16 -3.41 -4.62 -6.39
CA ILE A 16 -2.87 -4.09 -5.15
C ILE A 16 -1.36 -4.35 -5.10
N ILE A 17 -0.57 -3.27 -5.07
CA ILE A 17 0.89 -3.35 -4.89
C ILE A 17 1.23 -2.81 -3.50
N THR A 18 1.70 -3.68 -2.61
CA THR A 18 2.10 -3.25 -1.25
C THR A 18 3.57 -2.80 -1.24
N TYR A 19 3.86 -1.73 -0.48
CA TYR A 19 5.22 -1.23 -0.24
C TYR A 19 5.30 -0.57 1.15
N CYS A 20 6.52 -0.44 1.69
CA CYS A 20 6.77 0.31 2.92
C CYS A 20 7.95 1.27 2.73
N GLY A 21 8.49 1.82 3.83
CA GLY A 21 9.60 2.77 3.76
C GLY A 21 10.94 2.18 3.29
N SER A 22 11.22 0.91 3.60
CA SER A 22 12.56 0.32 3.47
C SER A 22 12.62 -0.89 2.54
N VAL A 23 12.72 -2.11 3.08
CA VAL A 23 12.97 -3.37 2.33
C VAL A 23 11.79 -4.35 2.41
N GLY A 24 10.57 -3.81 2.50
CA GLY A 24 9.35 -4.59 2.34
C GLY A 24 8.91 -5.41 3.56
N THR A 25 9.55 -5.29 4.73
CA THR A 25 9.21 -6.10 5.91
C THR A 25 7.76 -5.92 6.36
N LEU A 26 7.31 -4.68 6.57
CA LEU A 26 5.94 -4.39 6.98
C LEU A 26 4.93 -4.64 5.85
N SER A 27 5.26 -4.26 4.62
CA SER A 27 4.37 -4.50 3.48
C SER A 27 4.26 -5.97 3.11
N GLY A 28 5.22 -6.80 3.51
CA GLY A 28 5.16 -8.26 3.43
C GLY A 28 4.06 -8.84 4.32
N LEU A 29 3.86 -8.28 5.52
CA LEU A 29 2.75 -8.68 6.40
C LEU A 29 1.39 -8.32 5.76
N ALA A 30 1.27 -7.12 5.20
CA ALA A 30 0.07 -6.72 4.47
C ALA A 30 -0.18 -7.61 3.24
N PHE A 31 0.85 -7.88 2.45
CA PHE A 31 0.80 -8.80 1.30
C PHE A 31 0.30 -10.19 1.73
N TYR A 32 0.89 -10.75 2.79
CA TYR A 32 0.49 -12.05 3.33
C TYR A 32 -0.96 -12.05 3.79
N ALA A 33 -1.39 -11.03 4.54
CA ALA A 33 -2.77 -10.91 4.99
C ALA A 33 -3.77 -10.88 3.81
N LEU A 34 -3.48 -10.09 2.77
CA LEU A 34 -4.35 -10.00 1.58
C LEU A 34 -4.39 -11.32 0.79
N LYS A 35 -3.26 -12.03 0.68
CA LYS A 35 -3.22 -13.35 0.07
C LYS A 35 -3.95 -14.40 0.88
N SER A 36 -3.93 -14.31 2.22
CA SER A 36 -4.63 -15.26 3.11
C SER A 36 -6.16 -15.18 3.05
N ILE A 37 -6.70 -14.12 2.45
CA ILE A 37 -8.13 -13.93 2.20
C ILE A 37 -8.47 -13.99 0.69
N ASP A 38 -7.63 -14.66 -0.08
CA ASP A 38 -7.83 -14.96 -1.50
C ASP A 38 -8.04 -13.74 -2.42
N ILE A 39 -7.45 -12.58 -2.08
CA ILE A 39 -7.44 -11.47 -3.04
C ILE A 39 -6.53 -11.86 -4.23
N PRO A 40 -7.07 -11.90 -5.46
CA PRO A 40 -6.37 -12.52 -6.58
C PRO A 40 -5.15 -11.70 -7.01
N ASN A 41 -5.32 -10.39 -7.19
CA ASN A 41 -4.31 -9.52 -7.80
C ASN A 41 -3.53 -8.68 -6.78
N VAL A 42 -2.72 -9.36 -5.95
CA VAL A 42 -1.83 -8.70 -4.97
C VAL A 42 -0.38 -9.00 -5.30
N LYS A 43 0.46 -7.95 -5.30
CA LYS A 43 1.91 -7.98 -5.52
C LYS A 43 2.63 -7.25 -4.38
N LEU A 44 3.87 -7.65 -4.12
CA LEU A 44 4.74 -6.99 -3.13
C LEU A 44 5.90 -6.30 -3.85
N TYR A 45 6.04 -4.98 -3.67
CA TYR A 45 7.22 -4.25 -4.10
C TYR A 45 8.30 -4.32 -3.01
N VAL A 46 9.12 -5.37 -3.07
CA VAL A 46 10.09 -5.77 -2.03
C VAL A 46 11.06 -4.64 -1.67
N ARG A 47 11.59 -3.94 -2.68
CA ARG A 47 12.58 -2.87 -2.46
C ARG A 47 11.97 -1.52 -2.11
N SER A 48 10.64 -1.42 -2.20
CA SER A 48 9.81 -0.43 -1.50
C SER A 48 10.25 1.02 -1.76
N PHE A 49 9.86 1.96 -0.89
CA PHE A 49 10.10 3.39 -1.14
C PHE A 49 11.60 3.75 -1.17
N LYS A 50 12.46 2.96 -0.52
CA LYS A 50 13.92 3.16 -0.56
C LYS A 50 14.46 3.05 -1.99
N GLU A 51 14.08 2.01 -2.74
CA GLU A 51 14.48 1.91 -4.14
C GLU A 51 13.84 2.98 -5.02
N TRP A 52 12.55 3.29 -4.80
CA TRP A 52 11.86 4.33 -5.57
C TRP A 52 12.61 5.67 -5.56
N LYS A 53 13.09 6.07 -4.37
CA LYS A 53 13.94 7.26 -4.20
C LYS A 53 15.32 7.11 -4.86
N ASN A 54 15.97 5.95 -4.70
CA ASN A 54 17.28 5.70 -5.31
C ASN A 54 17.23 5.71 -6.84
N LEU A 55 16.09 5.37 -7.43
CA LEU A 55 15.84 5.43 -8.88
C LEU A 55 15.39 6.83 -9.35
N GLU A 56 15.42 7.83 -8.46
CA GLU A 56 15.02 9.22 -8.73
C GLU A 56 13.64 9.33 -9.38
N LYS A 57 12.73 8.41 -9.00
CA LYS A 57 11.37 8.42 -9.51
C LYS A 57 10.58 9.60 -8.92
N PRO A 58 9.57 10.12 -9.64
CA PRO A 58 8.73 11.19 -9.13
C PRO A 58 8.15 10.86 -7.76
N THR A 59 8.21 11.84 -6.85
CA THR A 59 7.58 11.75 -5.53
C THR A 59 6.68 12.96 -5.32
N SER A 60 5.63 12.79 -4.54
CA SER A 60 4.77 13.88 -4.08
C SER A 60 4.88 13.94 -2.56
N LYS A 61 4.88 15.16 -2.03
CA LYS A 61 4.84 15.40 -0.59
C LYS A 61 3.45 15.93 -0.26
N GLN A 62 2.79 15.28 0.69
CA GLN A 62 1.59 15.85 1.30
C GLN A 62 2.05 16.81 2.39
N GLU A 63 1.75 18.09 2.24
CA GLU A 63 1.93 19.10 3.29
C GLU A 63 0.67 19.15 4.14
N ASP A 64 0.82 19.48 5.42
CA ASP A 64 -0.29 19.63 6.38
C ASP A 64 -1.20 18.40 6.54
N ALA A 65 -0.60 17.20 6.59
CA ALA A 65 -1.35 15.96 6.81
C ALA A 65 -1.95 15.94 8.23
N ASP A 66 -3.29 15.94 8.31
CA ASP A 66 -4.03 15.82 9.55
C ASP A 66 -4.26 14.34 9.91
N TYR A 67 -4.46 14.06 11.20
CA TYR A 67 -4.75 12.70 11.69
C TYR A 67 -5.92 12.04 10.92
N TRP A 68 -6.92 12.85 10.57
CA TRP A 68 -8.12 12.39 9.87
C TRP A 68 -7.90 12.07 8.39
N ASP A 69 -6.85 12.61 7.76
CA ASP A 69 -6.52 12.28 6.36
C ASP A 69 -6.07 10.83 6.18
N LEU A 70 -5.54 10.23 7.26
CA LEU A 70 -5.14 8.83 7.29
C LEU A 70 -6.24 7.91 7.83
N SER A 71 -7.29 8.49 8.41
CA SER A 71 -8.44 7.73 8.88
C SER A 71 -9.13 7.06 7.69
N ALA A 72 -9.54 5.82 7.88
CA ALA A 72 -10.22 5.03 6.86
C ALA A 72 -11.72 4.92 7.15
N GLU A 73 -12.21 5.79 8.05
CA GLU A 73 -13.59 5.77 8.54
C GLU A 73 -14.59 6.13 7.45
#